data_AF-A0A523N118-F1
#
_entry.id   AF-A0A523N118-F1
#
_cell.length_a   1.000
_cell.length_b   1.000
_cell.length_c   1.000
_cell.angle_alpha   90.00
_cell.angle_beta   90.00
_cell.angle_gamma   90.00
#
_symmetry.space_group_name_H-M   'P 1'
#
loop_
_entity.id
_entity.type
_entity.pdbx_description
1 polymer ?
#
loop_
_entity_poly.entity_id
_entity_poly.type
_entity_poly.pdbx_seq_one_letter_code
_entity_poly.pdbx_strand_id
1 'polypeptide(L)'
;MAVYTGNSETIDIAIDRNQTVSLTQPGSEIFGADLNPAVNGNDALASLNDGIGVPAGSFSITGRNGINASIPVAAGATVNDVIMAINSLVVPLFSVTASLNSSRDGLLLTDSSTSSTVISQSLTVTESGGTTAESLGILGQRDGDLIGRSLNPIVTANTLIADLDGGNGLTLGSINIVNGGLTTLVDLTGLATIGQVLDSIDSLTPPVNAANVTATLNSQGNGFRVVSNNPTTVAVVQNVGTGDTASILGIGGGGNLFLVLESLEAALLADDTSAISGLLDALSSSGDHISDTRAIFGVASNRMDKVDAIHDDSVVALTEQLSAVEDSDIIQDASDIAALELAFEATLNVSARVLQTSILDFLRR
;
A
#
# COMPACT_ATOMS: atom_id res chain seq x y z
N MET A 1 -5.43 -9.45 -26.29
CA MET A 1 -5.53 -8.99 -24.89
C MET A 1 -4.56 -7.85 -24.69
N ALA A 2 -5.06 -6.62 -24.65
CA ALA A 2 -4.31 -5.51 -24.10
C ALA A 2 -4.35 -5.66 -22.57
N VAL A 3 -3.18 -5.83 -21.96
CA VAL A 3 -3.03 -5.94 -20.51
C VAL A 3 -2.58 -4.57 -20.03
N TYR A 4 -3.41 -3.91 -19.22
CA TYR A 4 -3.04 -2.67 -18.59
C TYR A 4 -2.64 -2.95 -17.14
N THR A 5 -1.34 -2.90 -16.88
CA THR A 5 -0.79 -3.05 -15.52
C THR A 5 -0.72 -1.72 -14.77
N GLY A 6 -1.01 -0.60 -15.44
CA GLY A 6 -0.83 0.75 -14.89
C GLY A 6 0.59 1.01 -14.37
N ASN A 7 0.78 2.20 -13.81
CA ASN A 7 1.80 2.41 -12.80
C ASN A 7 1.20 1.99 -11.45
N SER A 8 1.86 1.12 -10.69
CA SER A 8 1.49 0.78 -9.30
C SER A 8 2.20 1.69 -8.28
N GLU A 9 2.93 2.69 -8.75
CA GLU A 9 3.67 3.63 -7.92
C GLU A 9 2.70 4.62 -7.25
N THR A 10 2.54 4.47 -5.94
CA THR A 10 1.90 5.45 -5.08
C THR A 10 2.95 6.41 -4.52
N ILE A 11 2.66 7.71 -4.61
CA ILE A 11 3.42 8.76 -3.92
C ILE A 11 2.58 9.19 -2.72
N ASP A 12 2.99 8.77 -1.54
CA ASP A 12 2.36 9.14 -0.28
C ASP A 12 3.19 10.20 0.45
N ILE A 13 2.58 11.33 0.80
CA ILE A 13 3.17 12.32 1.68
C ILE A 13 2.61 12.14 3.09
N ALA A 14 3.49 11.87 4.05
CA ALA A 14 3.13 11.92 5.47
C ALA A 14 2.89 13.37 5.89
N ILE A 15 1.69 13.66 6.39
CA ILE A 15 1.30 14.97 6.93
C ILE A 15 1.19 14.97 8.46
N ASP A 16 1.22 13.80 9.11
CA ASP A 16 1.35 13.63 10.57
C ASP A 16 1.84 12.19 10.90
N ARG A 17 2.12 11.89 12.19
CA ARG A 17 2.60 10.60 12.71
C ARG A 17 1.73 9.37 12.38
N ASN A 18 0.54 9.57 11.81
CA ASN A 18 -0.30 8.47 11.33
C ASN A 18 -1.28 8.92 10.22
N GLN A 19 -0.93 9.96 9.46
CA GLN A 19 -1.75 10.44 8.35
C GLN A 19 -0.89 10.65 7.12
N THR A 20 -1.22 9.93 6.06
CA THR A 20 -0.62 10.06 4.74
C THR A 20 -1.63 10.59 3.74
N VAL A 21 -1.13 11.27 2.72
CA VAL A 21 -1.89 11.76 1.58
C VAL A 21 -1.29 11.16 0.32
N SER A 22 -2.05 10.32 -0.35
CA SER A 22 -1.70 9.81 -1.67
C SER A 22 -1.90 10.89 -2.72
N LEU A 23 -0.84 11.17 -3.48
CA LEU A 23 -0.82 12.15 -4.59
C LEU A 23 -0.89 11.50 -5.95
N THR A 24 -0.72 10.19 -6.02
CA THR A 24 -0.93 9.39 -7.21
C THR A 24 -1.90 8.27 -6.87
N GLN A 25 -2.70 7.89 -7.85
CA GLN A 25 -3.53 6.70 -7.80
C GLN A 25 -3.08 5.79 -8.93
N PRO A 26 -2.86 4.49 -8.67
CA PRO A 26 -2.51 3.55 -9.71
C PRO A 26 -3.54 3.56 -10.83
N GLY A 27 -3.09 3.65 -12.09
CA GLY A 27 -4.04 3.66 -13.21
C GLY A 27 -4.92 2.40 -13.25
N SER A 28 -4.44 1.28 -12.69
CA SER A 28 -5.20 0.03 -12.58
C SER A 28 -6.43 0.16 -11.68
N GLU A 29 -6.43 1.07 -10.71
CA GLU A 29 -7.59 1.40 -9.87
C GLU A 29 -8.56 2.36 -10.57
N ILE A 30 -8.09 3.12 -11.56
CA ILE A 30 -8.90 4.12 -12.29
C ILE A 30 -9.56 3.50 -13.52
N PHE A 31 -8.81 2.67 -14.24
CA PHE A 31 -9.18 2.17 -15.57
C PHE A 31 -9.44 0.67 -15.59
N GLY A 32 -8.91 -0.06 -14.61
CA GLY A 32 -9.17 -1.48 -14.42
C GLY A 32 -10.02 -1.70 -13.17
N ALA A 33 -10.33 -2.96 -12.93
CA ALA A 33 -10.83 -3.39 -11.64
C ALA A 33 -9.83 -4.39 -11.07
N ASP A 34 -9.31 -4.07 -9.91
CA ASP A 34 -8.54 -4.98 -9.07
C ASP A 34 -9.37 -5.22 -7.81
N LEU A 35 -9.76 -6.47 -7.58
CA LEU A 35 -10.52 -6.81 -6.38
C LEU A 35 -9.67 -6.71 -5.10
N ASN A 36 -8.36 -6.52 -5.25
CA ASN A 36 -7.38 -6.24 -4.20
C ASN A 36 -7.64 -7.07 -2.93
N PRO A 37 -7.54 -8.41 -3.01
CA PRO A 37 -7.76 -9.24 -1.84
C PRO A 37 -6.69 -8.99 -0.78
N ALA A 38 -7.10 -8.82 0.46
CA ALA A 38 -6.22 -8.90 1.62
C ALA A 38 -5.70 -10.32 1.81
N VAL A 39 -4.53 -10.43 2.43
CA VAL A 39 -3.95 -11.69 2.85
C VAL A 39 -4.81 -12.32 3.94
N ASN A 40 -5.22 -13.57 3.69
CA ASN A 40 -5.88 -14.45 4.62
C ASN A 40 -4.93 -15.58 5.05
N GLY A 41 -5.08 -16.06 6.30
CA GLY A 41 -4.31 -17.21 6.78
C GLY A 41 -4.49 -18.48 5.93
N ASN A 42 -5.65 -18.65 5.28
CA ASN A 42 -5.94 -19.80 4.43
C ASN A 42 -5.40 -19.65 3.00
N ASP A 43 -4.83 -18.50 2.63
CA ASP A 43 -4.27 -18.32 1.30
C ASP A 43 -3.10 -19.27 1.11
N ALA A 44 -3.12 -19.98 -0.02
CA ALA A 44 -2.02 -20.83 -0.41
C ALA A 44 -0.80 -19.96 -0.71
N LEU A 45 0.38 -20.37 -0.27
CA LEU A 45 1.62 -19.65 -0.59
C LEU A 45 1.86 -19.51 -2.10
N ALA A 46 1.27 -20.40 -2.91
CA ALA A 46 1.33 -20.34 -4.37
C ALA A 46 0.49 -19.21 -4.99
N SER A 47 -0.50 -18.65 -4.27
CA SER A 47 -1.31 -17.53 -4.76
C SER A 47 -0.75 -16.15 -4.40
N LEU A 48 0.38 -16.09 -3.69
CA LEU A 48 0.98 -14.82 -3.29
C LEU A 48 1.89 -14.24 -4.38
N ASN A 49 2.34 -13.01 -4.19
CA ASN A 49 3.23 -12.26 -5.07
C ASN A 49 2.72 -12.21 -6.51
N ASP A 50 1.48 -11.76 -6.70
CA ASP A 50 0.83 -11.69 -8.02
C ASP A 50 0.73 -13.07 -8.71
N GLY A 51 0.67 -14.14 -7.90
CA GLY A 51 0.58 -15.53 -8.36
C GLY A 51 1.92 -16.18 -8.72
N ILE A 52 3.05 -15.48 -8.52
CA ILE A 52 4.39 -16.08 -8.61
C ILE A 52 4.58 -17.15 -7.52
N GLY A 53 3.95 -16.91 -6.37
CA GLY A 53 4.00 -17.77 -5.20
C GLY A 53 5.27 -17.60 -4.35
N VAL A 54 5.31 -18.34 -3.26
CA VAL A 54 6.48 -18.47 -2.38
C VAL A 54 7.07 -19.88 -2.57
N PRO A 55 8.36 -20.00 -2.90
CA PRO A 55 9.00 -21.30 -3.05
C PRO A 55 9.09 -22.03 -1.71
N ALA A 56 8.98 -23.35 -1.75
CA ALA A 56 9.28 -24.19 -0.59
C ALA A 56 10.79 -24.11 -0.25
N GLY A 57 11.12 -24.21 1.04
CA GLY A 57 12.49 -24.05 1.49
C GLY A 57 12.58 -23.88 3.00
N SER A 58 13.61 -23.17 3.44
CA SER A 58 13.78 -22.83 4.84
C SER A 58 14.47 -21.49 4.99
N PHE A 59 14.14 -20.78 6.05
CA PHE A 59 14.83 -19.55 6.45
C PHE A 59 15.15 -19.60 7.94
N SER A 60 15.97 -18.67 8.41
CA SER A 60 16.35 -18.55 9.81
C SER A 60 15.89 -17.21 10.36
N ILE A 61 15.35 -17.23 11.57
CA ILE A 61 15.04 -16.03 12.36
C ILE A 61 16.01 -16.00 13.53
N THR A 62 16.68 -14.87 13.73
CA THR A 62 17.51 -14.59 14.89
C THR A 62 16.84 -13.50 15.70
N GLY A 63 16.42 -13.83 16.92
CA GLY A 63 15.87 -12.87 17.86
C GLY A 63 16.93 -11.90 18.37
N ARG A 64 16.49 -10.82 19.02
CA ARG A 64 17.34 -9.76 19.60
C ARG A 64 18.17 -10.26 20.79
N ASN A 65 17.79 -11.38 21.40
CA ASN A 65 18.60 -12.11 22.35
C ASN A 65 19.71 -12.96 21.70
N GLY A 66 19.82 -12.96 20.36
CA GLY A 66 20.82 -13.71 19.58
C GLY A 66 20.46 -15.18 19.36
N ILE A 67 19.32 -15.66 19.84
CA ILE A 67 18.88 -17.04 19.62
C ILE A 67 18.30 -17.17 18.22
N ASN A 68 18.80 -18.15 17.48
CA ASN A 68 18.35 -18.46 16.13
C ASN A 68 17.41 -19.67 16.11
N ALA A 69 16.48 -19.65 15.17
CA ALA A 69 15.61 -20.77 14.86
C ALA A 69 15.50 -20.93 13.34
N SER A 70 15.50 -22.17 12.86
CA SER A 70 15.27 -22.48 11.44
C SER A 70 13.81 -22.86 11.23
N ILE A 71 13.19 -22.23 10.24
CA ILE A 71 11.77 -22.35 9.93
C ILE A 71 11.67 -23.05 8.56
N PRO A 72 11.15 -24.29 8.52
CA PRO A 72 10.85 -24.96 7.26
C PRO A 72 9.51 -24.47 6.69
N VAL A 73 9.45 -24.32 5.36
CA VAL A 73 8.24 -24.02 4.60
C VAL A 73 8.01 -25.12 3.57
N ALA A 74 6.92 -25.85 3.72
CA ALA A 74 6.58 -26.97 2.84
C ALA A 74 5.97 -26.50 1.52
N ALA A 75 6.10 -27.33 0.47
CA ALA A 75 5.38 -27.10 -0.78
C ALA A 75 3.86 -27.21 -0.55
N GLY A 76 3.10 -26.26 -1.09
CA GLY A 76 1.65 -26.20 -0.91
C GLY A 76 1.18 -25.71 0.46
N ALA A 77 2.09 -25.18 1.30
CA ALA A 77 1.73 -24.55 2.56
C ALA A 77 0.84 -23.30 2.35
N THR A 78 0.19 -22.88 3.42
CA THR A 78 -0.61 -21.64 3.51
C THR A 78 0.13 -20.58 4.33
N VAL A 79 -0.39 -19.35 4.32
CA VAL A 79 0.10 -18.27 5.19
C VAL A 79 0.02 -18.68 6.67
N ASN A 80 -1.08 -19.32 7.08
CA ASN A 80 -1.25 -19.79 8.45
C ASN A 80 -0.25 -20.90 8.81
N ASP A 81 0.14 -21.77 7.87
CA ASP A 81 1.19 -22.77 8.13
C ASP A 81 2.53 -22.11 8.46
N VAL A 82 2.89 -21.01 7.79
CA VAL A 82 4.11 -20.24 8.09
C VAL A 82 4.01 -19.57 9.47
N ILE A 83 2.88 -18.94 9.75
CA ILE A 83 2.62 -18.29 11.05
C ILE A 83 2.71 -19.33 12.18
N MET A 84 2.08 -20.50 12.00
CA MET A 84 2.15 -21.60 12.96
C MET A 84 3.56 -22.15 13.10
N ALA A 85 4.30 -22.32 11.99
CA ALA A 85 5.67 -22.80 12.03
C ALA A 85 6.55 -21.90 12.90
N ILE A 86 6.45 -20.57 12.76
CA ILE A 86 7.17 -19.60 13.60
C ILE A 86 6.69 -19.67 15.05
N ASN A 87 5.37 -19.57 15.27
CA ASN A 87 4.80 -19.48 16.62
C ASN A 87 4.97 -20.77 17.43
N SER A 88 5.09 -21.92 16.77
CA SER A 88 5.37 -23.21 17.44
C SER A 88 6.77 -23.31 18.04
N LEU A 89 7.70 -22.44 17.61
CA LEU A 89 9.08 -22.38 18.12
C LEU A 89 9.19 -21.50 19.38
N VAL A 90 8.09 -20.86 19.81
CA VAL A 90 8.09 -20.04 21.01
C VAL A 90 8.36 -20.92 22.23
N VAL A 91 9.55 -20.75 22.79
CA VAL A 91 10.05 -21.41 23.99
C VAL A 91 10.69 -20.36 24.90
N PRO A 92 10.97 -20.62 26.18
CA PRO A 92 11.50 -19.60 27.10
C PRO A 92 12.76 -18.85 26.62
N LEU A 93 13.48 -19.37 25.63
CA LEU A 93 14.69 -18.78 25.06
C LEU A 93 14.49 -18.22 23.63
N PHE A 94 13.35 -18.45 22.98
CA PHE A 94 13.03 -17.87 21.67
C PHE A 94 11.58 -17.37 21.69
N SER A 95 11.39 -16.07 21.55
CA SER A 95 10.08 -15.41 21.74
C SER A 95 9.74 -14.48 20.58
N VAL A 96 10.13 -14.88 19.36
CA VAL A 96 9.65 -14.24 18.14
C VAL A 96 8.32 -14.88 17.77
N THR A 97 7.30 -14.04 17.58
CA THR A 97 5.97 -14.43 17.11
C THR A 97 5.71 -13.82 15.74
N ALA A 98 4.91 -14.50 14.92
CA ALA A 98 4.40 -14.00 13.65
C ALA A 98 2.87 -13.83 13.68
N SER A 99 2.38 -12.82 12.96
CA SER A 99 0.97 -12.61 12.63
C SER A 99 0.84 -11.98 11.25
N LEU A 100 -0.39 -11.74 10.80
CA LEU A 100 -0.62 -10.75 9.75
C LEU A 100 -0.40 -9.33 10.32
N ASN A 101 0.04 -8.40 9.49
CA ASN A 101 0.14 -6.99 9.88
C ASN A 101 -1.25 -6.32 9.91
N SER A 102 -1.31 -5.09 10.41
CA SER A 102 -2.58 -4.35 10.54
C SER A 102 -3.24 -4.03 9.20
N SER A 103 -2.44 -3.86 8.15
CA SER A 103 -2.92 -3.60 6.78
C SER A 103 -3.45 -4.86 6.09
N ARG A 104 -3.26 -6.04 6.69
CA ARG A 104 -3.61 -7.35 6.14
C ARG A 104 -3.01 -7.59 4.74
N ASP A 105 -1.87 -6.98 4.43
CA ASP A 105 -1.16 -7.15 3.15
C ASP A 105 0.14 -7.96 3.30
N GLY A 106 0.61 -8.19 4.53
CA GLY A 106 1.87 -8.89 4.78
C GLY A 106 1.97 -9.50 6.20
N LEU A 107 3.13 -10.09 6.47
CA LEU A 107 3.44 -10.66 7.79
C LEU A 107 4.02 -9.61 8.74
N LEU A 108 3.76 -9.77 10.03
CA LEU A 108 4.37 -9.01 11.11
C LEU A 108 5.12 -9.98 12.01
N LEU A 109 6.39 -9.70 12.28
CA LEU A 109 7.20 -10.44 13.26
C LEU A 109 7.50 -9.52 14.43
N THR A 110 7.15 -9.98 15.62
CA THR A 110 7.38 -9.28 16.90
C THR A 110 8.28 -10.14 17.76
N ASP A 111 9.35 -9.56 18.29
CA ASP A 111 10.24 -10.25 19.22
C ASP A 111 10.04 -9.75 20.65
N SER A 112 9.62 -10.62 21.57
CA SER A 112 9.45 -10.27 22.99
C SER A 112 10.65 -10.64 23.88
N SER A 113 11.82 -10.96 23.29
CA SER A 113 12.94 -11.61 24.00
C SER A 113 13.73 -10.70 24.93
N THR A 114 13.61 -9.37 24.79
CA THR A 114 14.35 -8.42 25.60
C THR A 114 13.41 -7.54 26.42
N SER A 115 13.48 -7.67 27.75
CA SER A 115 12.87 -6.74 28.71
C SER A 115 13.68 -5.44 28.87
N SER A 116 14.79 -5.27 28.13
CA SER A 116 15.71 -4.15 28.21
C SER A 116 15.36 -3.09 27.17
N THR A 117 15.37 -1.82 27.58
CA THR A 117 15.18 -0.65 26.69
C THR A 117 16.35 -0.42 25.73
N VAL A 118 17.45 -1.17 25.85
CA VAL A 118 18.61 -1.08 24.97
C VAL A 118 18.64 -2.29 24.03
N ILE A 119 18.45 -2.02 22.74
CA ILE A 119 18.47 -3.01 21.67
C ILE A 119 19.93 -3.33 21.34
N SER A 120 20.47 -4.43 21.86
CA SER A 120 21.87 -4.84 21.63
C SER A 120 22.07 -5.61 20.32
N GLN A 121 20.99 -6.16 19.76
CA GLN A 121 20.94 -6.84 18.46
C GLN A 121 19.56 -6.61 17.85
N SER A 122 19.51 -6.56 16.52
CA SER A 122 18.28 -6.41 15.76
C SER A 122 17.63 -7.77 15.48
N LEU A 123 16.30 -7.80 15.35
CA LEU A 123 15.59 -8.96 14.82
C LEU A 123 16.03 -9.16 13.37
N THR A 124 16.53 -10.35 13.06
CA THR A 124 17.15 -10.63 11.75
C THR A 124 16.57 -11.89 11.14
N VAL A 125 16.14 -11.79 9.88
CA VAL A 125 15.68 -12.92 9.07
C VAL A 125 16.64 -13.10 7.91
N THR A 126 17.11 -14.34 7.71
CA THR A 126 18.05 -14.71 6.64
C THR A 126 17.58 -15.96 5.91
N GLU A 127 17.87 -16.07 4.62
CA GLU A 127 17.64 -17.32 3.88
C GLU A 127 18.49 -18.46 4.42
N SER A 128 17.94 -19.67 4.41
CA SER A 128 18.70 -20.92 4.64
C SER A 128 18.77 -21.73 3.33
N GLY A 129 19.11 -21.02 2.25
CA GLY A 129 19.03 -21.49 0.86
C GLY A 129 17.70 -21.09 0.20
N GLY A 130 17.76 -20.74 -1.10
CA GLY A 130 16.59 -20.26 -1.84
C GLY A 130 16.24 -18.80 -1.55
N THR A 131 14.97 -18.44 -1.80
CA THR A 131 14.41 -17.08 -1.68
C THR A 131 13.08 -17.09 -0.90
N THR A 132 12.95 -17.96 0.10
CA THR A 132 11.66 -18.18 0.78
C THR A 132 11.28 -17.00 1.67
N ALA A 133 12.20 -16.52 2.51
CA ALA A 133 11.97 -15.35 3.36
C ALA A 133 11.84 -14.08 2.51
N GLU A 134 12.56 -14.00 1.41
CA GLU A 134 12.41 -12.96 0.41
C GLU A 134 11.00 -13.02 -0.16
N SER A 135 10.53 -14.11 -0.75
CA SER A 135 9.16 -14.17 -1.29
C SER A 135 8.06 -14.00 -0.23
N LEU A 136 8.33 -14.26 1.05
CA LEU A 136 7.43 -13.96 2.18
C LEU A 136 7.47 -12.50 2.64
N GLY A 137 8.30 -11.66 2.03
CA GLY A 137 8.37 -10.24 2.37
C GLY A 137 9.14 -9.91 3.63
N ILE A 138 9.73 -10.90 4.30
CA ILE A 138 10.27 -10.76 5.67
C ILE A 138 11.79 -10.82 5.75
N LEU A 139 12.50 -10.97 4.62
CA LEU A 139 13.96 -10.97 4.60
C LEU A 139 14.54 -9.61 5.05
N GLY A 140 15.45 -9.63 6.03
CA GLY A 140 16.19 -8.45 6.46
C GLY A 140 16.34 -8.31 7.97
N GLN A 141 16.77 -7.12 8.38
CA GLN A 141 17.10 -6.79 9.77
C GLN A 141 16.31 -5.56 10.23
N ARG A 142 15.75 -5.59 11.44
CA ARG A 142 15.00 -4.47 12.05
C ARG A 142 15.26 -4.39 13.56
N ASP A 143 15.38 -3.17 14.08
CA ASP A 143 15.58 -2.95 15.52
C ASP A 143 14.28 -3.14 16.32
N GLY A 144 13.14 -2.83 15.69
CA GLY A 144 11.80 -3.09 16.23
C GLY A 144 11.15 -4.32 15.58
N ASP A 145 9.82 -4.28 15.54
CA ASP A 145 9.03 -5.26 14.81
C ASP A 145 9.38 -5.23 13.31
N LEU A 146 9.40 -6.41 12.70
CA LEU A 146 9.64 -6.56 11.29
C LEU A 146 8.30 -6.68 10.58
N ILE A 147 7.90 -5.60 9.92
CA ILE A 147 6.74 -5.56 9.02
C ILE A 147 7.23 -6.02 7.64
N GLY A 148 6.68 -7.12 7.16
CA GLY A 148 6.94 -7.65 5.84
C GLY A 148 6.33 -6.78 4.74
N ARG A 149 6.87 -6.88 3.53
CA ARG A 149 6.31 -6.19 2.36
C ARG A 149 4.95 -6.79 1.97
N SER A 150 4.16 -6.03 1.18
CA SER A 150 2.89 -6.54 0.63
C SER A 150 3.11 -7.82 -0.18
N LEU A 151 2.24 -8.80 0.04
CA LEU A 151 2.26 -10.11 -0.57
C LEU A 151 1.29 -10.24 -1.74
N ASN A 152 0.48 -9.22 -2.04
CA ASN A 152 -0.44 -9.13 -3.19
C ASN A 152 -1.02 -10.50 -3.62
N PRO A 153 -1.92 -11.10 -2.82
CA PRO A 153 -2.50 -12.38 -3.18
C PRO A 153 -3.37 -12.25 -4.44
N ILE A 154 -3.41 -13.29 -5.26
CA ILE A 154 -4.35 -13.36 -6.37
C ILE A 154 -5.73 -13.80 -5.89
N VAL A 155 -6.76 -13.36 -6.61
CA VAL A 155 -8.14 -13.81 -6.48
C VAL A 155 -8.24 -15.27 -6.89
N THR A 156 -8.81 -16.09 -6.00
CA THR A 156 -9.13 -17.49 -6.23
C THR A 156 -10.61 -17.75 -5.92
N ALA A 157 -11.11 -18.95 -6.25
CA ALA A 157 -12.47 -19.34 -5.86
C ALA A 157 -12.69 -19.36 -4.33
N ASN A 158 -11.62 -19.48 -3.53
CA ASN A 158 -11.68 -19.50 -2.07
C ASN A 158 -11.57 -18.10 -1.46
N THR A 159 -11.21 -17.08 -2.24
CA THR A 159 -11.10 -15.70 -1.75
C THR A 159 -12.45 -15.25 -1.20
N LEU A 160 -12.44 -14.78 0.05
CA LEU A 160 -13.65 -14.32 0.72
C LEU A 160 -14.04 -12.94 0.20
N ILE A 161 -15.35 -12.70 0.05
CA ILE A 161 -15.89 -11.37 -0.28
C ILE A 161 -15.54 -10.35 0.80
N ALA A 162 -15.42 -10.79 2.06
CA ALA A 162 -15.00 -9.97 3.19
C ALA A 162 -13.50 -9.60 3.18
N ASP A 163 -12.69 -10.28 2.37
CA ASP A 163 -11.25 -10.00 2.26
C ASP A 163 -10.94 -9.11 1.05
N LEU A 164 -11.91 -8.82 0.18
CA LEU A 164 -11.72 -7.92 -0.96
C LEU A 164 -11.58 -6.46 -0.52
N ASP A 165 -11.17 -5.59 -1.45
CA ASP A 165 -10.94 -4.16 -1.19
C ASP A 165 -9.98 -3.92 0.00
N GLY A 166 -8.82 -4.58 -0.03
CA GLY A 166 -7.82 -4.49 1.04
C GLY A 166 -8.32 -5.02 2.39
N GLY A 167 -9.33 -5.89 2.40
CA GLY A 167 -9.91 -6.46 3.61
C GLY A 167 -11.03 -5.64 4.25
N ASN A 168 -11.52 -4.60 3.57
CA ASN A 168 -12.75 -3.89 3.93
C ASN A 168 -14.00 -4.72 3.62
N GLY A 169 -13.90 -5.58 2.59
CA GLY A 169 -14.96 -6.43 2.08
C GLY A 169 -15.94 -5.68 1.18
N LEU A 170 -16.62 -6.43 0.32
CA LEU A 170 -17.64 -5.89 -0.58
C LEU A 170 -19.05 -6.26 -0.11
N THR A 171 -19.99 -5.32 -0.25
CA THR A 171 -21.42 -5.61 -0.08
C THR A 171 -22.02 -5.87 -1.45
N LEU A 172 -22.38 -7.13 -1.72
CA LEU A 172 -22.95 -7.52 -3.00
C LEU A 172 -24.47 -7.38 -3.01
N GLY A 173 -24.98 -6.95 -4.16
CA GLY A 173 -26.39 -6.85 -4.51
C GLY A 173 -26.74 -7.76 -5.68
N SER A 174 -27.77 -7.40 -6.44
CA SER A 174 -28.12 -8.09 -7.67
C SER A 174 -27.48 -7.45 -8.90
N ILE A 175 -27.20 -8.27 -9.90
CA ILE A 175 -26.72 -7.86 -11.22
C ILE A 175 -27.69 -8.33 -12.30
N ASN A 176 -27.71 -7.64 -13.44
CA ASN A 176 -28.46 -8.06 -14.61
C ASN A 176 -27.48 -8.45 -15.72
N ILE A 177 -27.62 -9.66 -16.25
CA ILE A 177 -26.78 -10.15 -17.35
C ILE A 177 -27.63 -10.18 -18.62
N VAL A 178 -27.17 -9.46 -19.64
CA VAL A 178 -27.77 -9.43 -20.97
C VAL A 178 -26.84 -10.16 -21.95
N ASN A 179 -27.39 -11.04 -22.78
CA ASN A 179 -26.63 -11.73 -23.81
C ASN A 179 -27.49 -11.93 -25.06
N GLY A 180 -27.30 -11.06 -26.06
CA GLY A 180 -28.22 -10.94 -27.19
C GLY A 180 -29.65 -10.62 -26.72
N GLY A 181 -30.59 -11.54 -27.00
CA GLY A 181 -31.99 -11.42 -26.59
C GLY A 181 -32.32 -11.99 -25.20
N LEU A 182 -31.33 -12.56 -24.51
CA LEU A 182 -31.49 -13.13 -23.18
C LEU A 182 -31.19 -12.09 -22.11
N THR A 183 -31.95 -12.09 -21.02
CA THR A 183 -31.75 -11.20 -19.87
C THR A 183 -32.06 -11.95 -18.59
N THR A 184 -31.15 -11.92 -17.62
CA THR A 184 -31.29 -12.63 -16.35
C THR A 184 -30.82 -11.78 -15.18
N LEU A 185 -31.65 -11.70 -14.15
CA LEU A 185 -31.27 -11.16 -12.85
C LEU A 185 -30.55 -12.24 -12.04
N VAL A 186 -29.37 -11.92 -11.52
CA VAL A 186 -28.60 -12.79 -10.61
C VAL A 186 -28.46 -12.07 -9.28
N ASP A 187 -28.90 -12.72 -8.21
CA ASP A 187 -28.78 -12.19 -6.85
C ASP A 187 -27.49 -12.72 -6.21
N LEU A 188 -26.56 -11.82 -5.87
CA LEU A 188 -25.29 -12.15 -5.24
C LEU A 188 -25.26 -11.78 -3.75
N THR A 189 -26.41 -11.37 -3.20
CA THR A 189 -26.49 -10.94 -1.80
C THR A 189 -26.11 -12.07 -0.84
N GLY A 190 -25.26 -11.75 0.15
CA GLY A 190 -24.87 -12.69 1.20
C GLY A 190 -23.93 -13.83 0.77
N LEU A 191 -23.43 -13.83 -0.47
CA LEU A 191 -22.39 -14.76 -0.89
C LEU A 191 -21.08 -14.45 -0.16
N ALA A 192 -20.38 -15.50 0.27
CA ALA A 192 -19.19 -15.41 1.11
C ALA A 192 -17.88 -15.50 0.32
N THR A 193 -17.87 -16.17 -0.84
CA THR A 193 -16.64 -16.37 -1.63
C THR A 193 -16.81 -16.03 -3.10
N ILE A 194 -15.71 -15.72 -3.79
CA ILE A 194 -15.70 -15.56 -5.24
C ILE A 194 -16.17 -16.83 -5.96
N GLY A 195 -15.81 -18.01 -5.46
CA GLY A 195 -16.30 -19.28 -6.01
C GLY A 195 -17.83 -19.36 -6.02
N GLN A 196 -18.49 -18.89 -4.95
CA GLN A 196 -19.95 -18.83 -4.90
C GLN A 196 -20.52 -17.81 -5.88
N VAL A 197 -19.83 -16.69 -6.13
CA VAL A 197 -20.24 -15.71 -7.14
C VAL A 197 -20.14 -16.31 -8.55
N LEU A 198 -19.03 -16.98 -8.86
CA LEU A 198 -18.83 -17.68 -10.14
C LEU A 198 -19.91 -18.75 -10.32
N ASP A 199 -20.11 -19.60 -9.31
CA ASP A 199 -21.16 -20.60 -9.30
C ASP A 199 -22.54 -19.96 -9.45
N SER A 200 -22.85 -18.83 -8.81
CA SER A 200 -24.16 -18.19 -8.97
C SER A 200 -24.41 -17.65 -10.38
N ILE A 201 -23.35 -17.30 -11.11
CA ILE A 201 -23.43 -16.87 -12.52
C ILE A 201 -23.51 -18.10 -13.45
N ASP A 202 -22.77 -19.17 -13.14
CA ASP A 202 -22.64 -20.37 -13.97
C ASP A 202 -23.72 -21.44 -13.72
N SER A 203 -24.25 -21.52 -12.50
CA SER A 203 -25.08 -22.65 -12.00
C SER A 203 -26.55 -22.56 -12.35
N LEU A 204 -26.93 -21.78 -13.35
CA LEU A 204 -28.22 -21.98 -14.00
C LEU A 204 -28.09 -23.21 -14.94
N THR A 205 -28.31 -24.41 -14.38
CA THR A 205 -28.14 -25.70 -15.08
C THR A 205 -28.87 -25.74 -16.44
N PRO A 206 -28.19 -26.16 -17.54
CA PRO A 206 -28.82 -26.46 -18.82
C PRO A 206 -30.05 -27.39 -18.68
N PRO A 207 -31.19 -27.07 -19.33
CA PRO A 207 -31.30 -26.22 -20.51
C PRO A 207 -31.28 -24.71 -20.23
N VAL A 208 -31.02 -24.30 -18.98
CA VAL A 208 -31.26 -22.95 -18.50
C VAL A 208 -30.00 -22.24 -18.03
N ASN A 209 -28.90 -22.17 -18.78
CA ASN A 209 -28.09 -20.97 -18.62
C ASN A 209 -28.91 -19.84 -19.24
N ALA A 210 -29.80 -19.23 -18.45
CA ALA A 210 -30.80 -18.29 -18.96
C ALA A 210 -30.14 -17.11 -19.66
N ALA A 211 -28.89 -16.80 -19.31
CA ALA A 211 -28.05 -15.83 -19.99
C ALA A 211 -27.06 -16.45 -20.99
N ASN A 212 -26.85 -17.77 -21.01
CA ASN A 212 -25.86 -18.49 -21.83
C ASN A 212 -24.43 -17.92 -21.71
N VAL A 213 -23.94 -17.77 -20.47
CA VAL A 213 -22.61 -17.18 -20.15
C VAL A 213 -21.73 -18.08 -19.30
N THR A 214 -20.43 -17.86 -19.27
CA THR A 214 -19.51 -18.50 -18.31
C THR A 214 -18.72 -17.43 -17.58
N ALA A 215 -18.71 -17.49 -16.25
CA ALA A 215 -17.88 -16.68 -15.38
C ALA A 215 -16.54 -17.40 -15.11
N THR A 216 -15.42 -16.73 -15.36
CA THR A 216 -14.09 -17.31 -15.14
C THR A 216 -13.17 -16.30 -14.49
N LEU A 217 -12.33 -16.76 -13.55
CA LEU A 217 -11.23 -15.95 -13.04
C LEU A 217 -10.35 -15.49 -14.21
N ASN A 218 -9.87 -14.25 -14.14
CA ASN A 218 -8.97 -13.75 -15.14
C ASN A 218 -7.55 -14.33 -14.93
N SER A 219 -6.75 -14.32 -15.97
CA SER A 219 -5.38 -14.87 -15.93
C SER A 219 -4.41 -13.99 -15.15
N GLN A 220 -4.80 -12.75 -14.86
CA GLN A 220 -4.03 -11.80 -14.07
C GLN A 220 -4.18 -12.05 -12.56
N GLY A 221 -5.20 -12.81 -12.16
CA GLY A 221 -5.46 -13.07 -10.75
C GLY A 221 -6.00 -11.86 -9.98
N ASN A 222 -6.46 -10.80 -10.64
CA ASN A 222 -7.00 -9.61 -9.98
C ASN A 222 -8.52 -9.47 -10.11
N GLY A 223 -9.19 -10.45 -10.72
CA GLY A 223 -10.64 -10.44 -10.88
C GLY A 223 -11.16 -11.63 -11.68
N PHE A 224 -12.35 -11.45 -12.25
CA PHE A 224 -13.01 -12.44 -13.10
C PHE A 224 -13.75 -11.75 -14.24
N ARG A 225 -14.26 -12.54 -15.18
CA ARG A 225 -15.00 -12.06 -16.36
C ARG A 225 -16.19 -12.95 -16.63
N VAL A 226 -17.20 -12.37 -17.26
CA VAL A 226 -18.39 -13.09 -17.74
C VAL A 226 -18.35 -13.07 -19.27
N VAL A 227 -18.32 -14.24 -19.89
CA VAL A 227 -18.18 -14.39 -21.34
C VAL A 227 -19.40 -15.09 -21.91
N SER A 228 -19.89 -14.64 -23.06
CA SER A 228 -20.96 -15.34 -23.76
C SER A 228 -20.50 -16.69 -24.29
N ASN A 229 -21.32 -17.72 -24.11
CA ASN A 229 -21.12 -19.03 -24.72
C ASN A 229 -21.65 -19.10 -26.17
N ASN A 230 -22.27 -18.01 -26.67
CA ASN A 230 -22.71 -17.92 -28.05
C ASN A 230 -21.72 -17.05 -28.86
N PRO A 231 -21.15 -17.57 -29.96
CA PRO A 231 -20.12 -16.89 -30.75
C PRO A 231 -20.60 -15.62 -31.47
N THR A 232 -21.91 -15.36 -31.54
CA THR A 232 -22.49 -14.18 -32.22
C THR A 232 -22.99 -13.11 -31.25
N THR A 233 -22.72 -13.26 -29.95
CA THR A 233 -23.26 -12.35 -28.93
C THR A 233 -22.20 -12.05 -27.89
N VAL A 234 -22.31 -10.88 -27.27
CA VAL A 234 -21.44 -10.47 -26.16
C VAL A 234 -22.26 -10.34 -24.89
N ALA A 235 -21.75 -10.89 -23.79
CA ALA A 235 -22.38 -10.77 -22.49
C ALA A 235 -22.11 -9.36 -21.93
N VAL A 236 -23.16 -8.69 -21.46
CA VAL A 236 -23.08 -7.39 -20.80
C VAL A 236 -23.66 -7.52 -19.41
N VAL A 237 -22.83 -7.28 -18.40
CA VAL A 237 -23.25 -7.25 -17.00
C VAL A 237 -23.57 -5.80 -16.59
N GLN A 238 -24.74 -5.60 -16.02
CA GLN A 238 -25.26 -4.29 -15.64
C GLN A 238 -25.61 -4.27 -14.16
N ASN A 239 -25.49 -3.08 -13.58
CA ASN A 239 -26.00 -2.78 -12.25
C ASN A 239 -27.53 -2.81 -12.23
N VAL A 240 -28.11 -3.11 -11.07
CA VAL A 240 -29.57 -3.12 -10.87
C VAL A 240 -29.98 -1.99 -9.95
N GLY A 241 -30.89 -1.13 -10.43
CA GLY A 241 -31.39 0.01 -9.66
C GLY A 241 -30.26 0.98 -9.30
N THR A 242 -30.08 1.24 -8.01
CA THR A 242 -28.99 2.08 -7.47
C THR A 242 -27.79 1.28 -6.98
N GLY A 243 -27.76 -0.03 -7.21
CA GLY A 243 -26.61 -0.86 -6.84
C GLY A 243 -25.42 -0.62 -7.76
N ASP A 244 -24.23 -1.02 -7.32
CA ASP A 244 -22.96 -0.88 -8.02
C ASP A 244 -22.20 -2.21 -8.13
N THR A 245 -22.87 -3.33 -7.82
CA THR A 245 -22.27 -4.67 -7.71
C THR A 245 -21.51 -5.10 -8.97
N ALA A 246 -22.00 -4.81 -10.17
CA ALA A 246 -21.29 -5.16 -11.40
C ALA A 246 -20.02 -4.31 -11.58
N SER A 247 -20.07 -3.04 -11.15
CA SER A 247 -18.96 -2.09 -11.20
C SER A 247 -17.87 -2.48 -10.21
N ILE A 248 -18.21 -2.66 -8.93
CA ILE A 248 -17.24 -2.99 -7.86
C ILE A 248 -16.58 -4.36 -8.09
N LEU A 249 -17.29 -5.31 -8.70
CA LEU A 249 -16.72 -6.62 -9.08
C LEU A 249 -15.88 -6.55 -10.36
N GLY A 250 -15.88 -5.41 -11.06
CA GLY A 250 -15.09 -5.22 -12.27
C GLY A 250 -15.57 -5.99 -13.49
N ILE A 251 -16.79 -6.53 -13.44
CA ILE A 251 -17.36 -7.42 -14.46
C ILE A 251 -18.33 -6.71 -15.41
N GLY A 252 -18.66 -5.44 -15.13
CA GLY A 252 -19.58 -4.64 -15.92
C GLY A 252 -19.88 -3.30 -15.27
N GLY A 253 -20.99 -2.67 -15.66
CA GLY A 253 -21.45 -1.40 -15.04
C GLY A 253 -20.48 -0.22 -15.13
N GLY A 254 -19.43 -0.30 -15.95
CA GLY A 254 -18.43 0.75 -16.12
C GLY A 254 -17.23 0.69 -15.15
N GLY A 255 -17.16 -0.31 -14.26
CA GLY A 255 -16.05 -0.40 -13.29
C GLY A 255 -14.70 -0.80 -13.89
N ASN A 256 -14.68 -1.37 -15.09
CA ASN A 256 -13.44 -1.75 -15.79
C ASN A 256 -13.51 -1.25 -17.25
N LEU A 257 -12.86 -0.11 -17.52
CA LEU A 257 -12.89 0.52 -18.84
C LEU A 257 -12.30 -0.40 -19.92
N PHE A 258 -11.24 -1.13 -19.62
CA PHE A 258 -10.62 -2.03 -20.60
C PHE A 258 -11.54 -3.18 -20.98
N LEU A 259 -12.24 -3.76 -19.99
CA LEU A 259 -13.25 -4.78 -20.24
C LEU A 259 -14.40 -4.21 -21.08
N VAL A 260 -14.85 -2.98 -20.78
CA VAL A 260 -15.91 -2.31 -21.56
C VAL A 260 -15.47 -2.10 -23.01
N LEU A 261 -14.27 -1.58 -23.25
CA LEU A 261 -13.74 -1.35 -24.60
C LEU A 261 -13.50 -2.65 -25.37
N GLU A 262 -12.94 -3.68 -24.72
CA GLU A 262 -12.74 -5.01 -25.31
C GLU A 262 -14.09 -5.64 -25.68
N SER A 263 -15.08 -5.56 -24.79
CA SER A 263 -16.42 -6.08 -25.04
C SER A 263 -17.14 -5.29 -26.13
N LEU A 264 -16.93 -3.97 -26.21
CA LEU A 264 -17.53 -3.10 -27.23
C LEU A 264 -16.95 -3.39 -28.61
N GLU A 265 -15.64 -3.60 -28.72
CA GLU A 265 -15.01 -4.07 -29.94
C GLU A 265 -15.62 -5.41 -30.39
N ALA A 266 -15.71 -6.38 -29.48
CA ALA A 266 -16.30 -7.68 -29.79
C ALA A 266 -17.77 -7.57 -30.23
N ALA A 267 -18.55 -6.70 -29.59
CA ALA A 267 -19.96 -6.49 -29.94
C ALA A 267 -20.12 -5.83 -31.32
N LEU A 268 -19.25 -4.87 -31.66
CA LEU A 268 -19.20 -4.24 -32.99
C LEU A 268 -18.83 -5.25 -34.08
N LEU A 269 -17.88 -6.14 -33.82
CA LEU A 269 -17.49 -7.19 -34.77
C LEU A 269 -18.57 -8.25 -34.97
N ALA A 270 -19.36 -8.52 -33.92
CA ALA A 270 -20.46 -9.48 -33.95
C ALA A 270 -21.80 -8.90 -34.44
N ASP A 271 -21.87 -7.58 -34.66
CA ASP A 271 -23.12 -6.84 -34.95
C ASP A 271 -24.19 -7.04 -33.84
N ASP A 272 -23.76 -7.22 -32.59
CA ASP A 272 -24.64 -7.40 -31.44
C ASP A 272 -25.13 -6.03 -30.93
N THR A 273 -26.15 -5.50 -31.60
CA THR A 273 -26.76 -4.19 -31.29
C THR A 273 -27.25 -4.06 -29.85
N SER A 274 -27.68 -5.16 -29.22
CA SER A 274 -28.11 -5.18 -27.81
C SER A 274 -26.92 -4.94 -26.90
N ALA A 275 -25.82 -5.67 -27.12
CA ALA A 275 -24.60 -5.50 -26.35
C ALA A 275 -23.95 -4.13 -26.58
N ILE A 276 -23.94 -3.62 -27.82
CA ILE A 276 -23.41 -2.28 -28.14
C ILE A 276 -24.12 -1.21 -27.28
N SER A 277 -25.45 -1.24 -27.20
CA SER A 277 -26.20 -0.27 -26.40
C SER A 277 -25.82 -0.33 -24.92
N GLY A 278 -25.80 -1.54 -24.33
CA GLY A 278 -25.47 -1.69 -22.91
C GLY A 278 -24.01 -1.32 -22.59
N LEU A 279 -23.09 -1.54 -23.53
CA LEU A 279 -21.68 -1.19 -23.36
C LEU A 279 -21.41 0.31 -23.54
N LEU A 280 -22.23 1.03 -24.31
CA LEU A 280 -22.16 2.50 -24.35
C LEU A 280 -22.61 3.12 -23.02
N ASP A 281 -23.63 2.55 -22.37
CA ASP A 281 -24.05 2.97 -21.02
C ASP A 281 -22.93 2.69 -19.99
N ALA A 282 -22.29 1.52 -20.09
CA ALA A 282 -21.14 1.18 -19.25
C ALA A 282 -19.94 2.11 -19.51
N LEU A 283 -19.68 2.49 -20.77
CA LEU A 283 -18.61 3.42 -21.13
C LEU A 283 -18.88 4.83 -20.57
N SER A 284 -20.13 5.28 -20.59
CA SER A 284 -20.53 6.53 -19.92
C SER A 284 -20.24 6.45 -18.42
N SER A 285 -20.61 5.33 -17.78
CA SER A 285 -20.37 5.09 -16.35
C SER A 285 -18.86 5.05 -16.01
N SER A 286 -18.02 4.48 -16.88
CA SER A 286 -16.55 4.58 -16.75
C SER A 286 -16.06 6.03 -16.87
N GLY A 287 -16.69 6.84 -17.72
CA GLY A 287 -16.40 8.27 -17.85
C GLY A 287 -16.74 9.06 -16.58
N ASP A 288 -17.83 8.70 -15.91
CA ASP A 288 -18.22 9.26 -14.62
C ASP A 288 -17.20 8.87 -13.54
N HIS A 289 -16.81 7.59 -13.47
CA HIS A 289 -15.78 7.13 -12.53
C HIS A 289 -14.44 7.87 -12.69
N ILE A 290 -13.97 8.05 -13.93
CA ILE A 290 -12.76 8.84 -14.21
C ILE A 290 -12.93 10.30 -13.78
N SER A 291 -14.13 10.86 -13.93
CA SER A 291 -14.45 12.23 -13.51
C SER A 291 -14.41 12.37 -11.99
N ASP A 292 -14.94 11.39 -11.26
CA ASP A 292 -14.91 11.34 -9.79
C ASP A 292 -13.48 11.24 -9.28
N THR A 293 -12.67 10.34 -9.87
CA THR A 293 -11.25 10.22 -9.52
C THR A 293 -10.49 11.52 -9.79
N ARG A 294 -10.74 12.20 -10.92
CA ARG A 294 -10.15 13.53 -11.20
C ARG A 294 -10.54 14.57 -10.15
N ALA A 295 -11.75 14.51 -9.60
CA ALA A 295 -12.18 15.42 -8.54
C ALA A 295 -11.35 15.22 -7.26
N ILE A 296 -11.00 13.97 -6.92
CA ILE A 296 -10.12 13.65 -5.78
C ILE A 296 -8.74 14.29 -5.97
N PHE A 297 -8.14 14.17 -7.16
CA PHE A 297 -6.88 14.85 -7.48
C PHE A 297 -7.00 16.39 -7.38
N GLY A 298 -8.14 16.96 -7.79
CA GLY A 298 -8.41 18.38 -7.61
C GLY A 298 -8.42 18.80 -6.13
N VAL A 299 -9.01 18.00 -5.25
CA VAL A 299 -8.98 18.23 -3.79
C VAL A 299 -7.56 18.09 -3.24
N ALA A 300 -6.82 17.06 -3.66
CA ALA A 300 -5.44 16.85 -3.25
C ALA A 300 -4.53 18.01 -3.69
N SER A 301 -4.68 18.51 -4.91
CA SER A 301 -3.96 19.69 -5.42
C SER A 301 -4.24 20.93 -4.57
N ASN A 302 -5.52 21.23 -4.29
CA ASN A 302 -5.88 22.36 -3.43
C ASN A 302 -5.28 22.23 -2.02
N ARG A 303 -5.18 21.00 -1.49
CA ARG A 303 -4.52 20.73 -0.20
C ARG A 303 -3.01 20.92 -0.29
N MET A 304 -2.37 20.49 -1.38
CA MET A 304 -0.95 20.68 -1.63
C MET A 304 -0.60 22.17 -1.67
N ASP A 305 -1.37 22.97 -2.42
CA ASP A 305 -1.20 24.43 -2.49
C ASP A 305 -1.33 25.07 -1.10
N LYS A 306 -2.22 24.53 -0.25
CA LYS A 306 -2.39 25.01 1.13
C LYS A 306 -1.21 24.63 2.03
N VAL A 307 -0.68 23.41 1.89
CA VAL A 307 0.48 22.93 2.64
C VAL A 307 1.74 23.70 2.24
N ASP A 308 1.92 23.98 0.95
CA ASP A 308 3.06 24.74 0.43
C ASP A 308 3.09 26.16 1.01
N ALA A 309 1.95 26.86 1.02
CA ALA A 309 1.83 28.17 1.66
C ALA A 309 2.14 28.14 3.16
N ILE A 310 1.72 27.10 3.88
CA ILE A 310 2.03 26.93 5.32
C ILE A 310 3.52 26.64 5.52
N HIS A 311 4.13 25.85 4.63
CA HIS A 311 5.53 25.51 4.69
C HIS A 311 6.40 26.74 4.44
N ASP A 312 6.08 27.57 3.44
CA ASP A 312 6.76 28.84 3.19
C ASP A 312 6.71 29.77 4.42
N ASP A 313 5.53 29.94 5.04
CA ASP A 313 5.37 30.70 6.28
C ASP A 313 6.24 30.12 7.42
N SER A 314 6.31 28.78 7.51
CA SER A 314 7.11 28.09 8.53
C SER A 314 8.61 28.26 8.30
N VAL A 315 9.08 28.22 7.04
CA VAL A 315 10.48 28.47 6.69
C VAL A 315 10.86 29.90 7.02
N VAL A 316 10.01 30.89 6.72
CA VAL A 316 10.24 32.29 7.11
C VAL A 316 10.32 32.41 8.64
N ALA A 317 9.36 31.85 9.37
CA ALA A 317 9.33 31.91 10.82
C ALA A 317 10.54 31.22 11.48
N LEU A 318 10.97 30.06 10.97
CA LEU A 318 12.16 29.36 11.45
C LEU A 318 13.45 30.11 11.10
N THR A 319 13.50 30.76 9.93
CA THR A 319 14.63 31.61 9.54
C THR A 319 14.74 32.84 10.44
N GLU A 320 13.62 33.47 10.77
CA GLU A 320 13.56 34.57 11.74
C GLU A 320 14.01 34.12 13.13
N GLN A 321 13.58 32.94 13.59
CA GLN A 321 14.02 32.37 14.86
C GLN A 321 15.51 32.04 14.86
N LEU A 322 16.03 31.48 13.76
CA LEU A 322 17.44 31.19 13.62
C LEU A 322 18.27 32.48 13.61
N SER A 323 17.89 33.48 12.81
CA SER A 323 18.50 34.81 12.80
C SER A 323 18.47 35.45 14.19
N ALA A 324 17.35 35.40 14.93
CA ALA A 324 17.28 35.94 16.29
C ALA A 324 18.20 35.23 17.30
N VAL A 325 18.58 33.97 17.06
CA VAL A 325 19.49 33.19 17.93
C VAL A 325 20.94 33.27 17.46
N GLU A 326 21.19 33.35 16.16
CA GLU A 326 22.52 33.27 15.53
C GLU A 326 23.11 34.64 15.17
N ASP A 327 22.28 35.62 14.79
CA ASP A 327 22.74 37.00 14.62
C ASP A 327 23.08 37.55 15.99
N SER A 328 24.34 37.34 16.39
CA SER A 328 24.94 38.08 17.49
C SER A 328 24.73 39.55 17.18
N ASP A 329 24.24 40.31 18.15
CA ASP A 329 24.01 41.73 17.99
C ASP A 329 25.37 42.38 17.71
N ILE A 330 25.76 42.49 16.44
CA ILE A 330 27.09 42.94 15.98
C ILE A 330 27.38 44.31 16.60
N ILE A 331 26.33 45.08 16.94
CA ILE A 331 26.44 46.36 17.63
C ILE A 331 26.89 46.17 19.09
N GLN A 332 26.34 45.19 19.81
CA GLN A 332 26.77 44.83 21.17
C GLN A 332 28.17 44.20 21.16
N ASP A 333 28.44 43.24 20.28
CA ASP A 333 29.76 42.59 20.17
C ASP A 333 30.85 43.59 19.77
N ALA A 334 30.57 44.51 18.84
CA ALA A 334 31.52 45.57 18.48
C ALA A 334 31.72 46.57 19.63
N SER A 335 30.67 46.85 20.42
CA SER A 335 30.78 47.70 21.61
C SER A 335 31.61 47.03 22.70
N ASP A 336 31.45 45.73 22.90
CA ASP A 336 32.19 44.94 23.87
C ASP A 336 33.67 44.79 23.45
N ILE A 337 33.95 44.60 22.16
CA ILE A 337 35.31 44.64 21.60
C ILE A 337 35.92 46.02 21.79
N ALA A 338 35.21 47.10 21.45
CA ALA A 338 35.72 48.47 21.64
C ALA A 338 35.99 48.78 23.13
N ALA A 339 35.14 48.29 24.04
CA ALA A 339 35.35 48.41 25.49
C ALA A 339 36.58 47.61 25.95
N LEU A 340 36.78 46.40 25.41
CA LEU A 340 37.97 45.57 25.67
C LEU A 340 39.25 46.22 25.14
N GLU A 341 39.22 46.82 23.94
CA GLU A 341 40.34 47.58 23.37
C GLU A 341 40.71 48.78 24.26
N LEU A 342 39.71 49.55 24.70
CA LEU A 342 39.92 50.68 25.61
C LEU A 342 40.52 50.23 26.95
N ALA A 343 40.00 49.13 27.53
CA ALA A 343 40.53 48.55 28.76
C ALA A 343 41.96 48.03 28.59
N PHE A 344 42.29 47.46 27.43
CA PHE A 344 43.63 46.97 27.09
C PHE A 344 44.62 48.14 26.94
N GLU A 345 44.26 49.20 26.22
CA GLU A 345 45.07 50.42 26.13
C GLU A 345 45.31 51.08 27.49
N ALA A 346 44.29 51.12 28.35
CA ALA A 346 44.43 51.61 29.71
C ALA A 346 45.40 50.74 30.53
N THR A 347 45.31 49.41 30.40
CA THR A 347 46.21 48.45 31.06
C THR A 347 47.65 48.59 30.57
N LEU A 348 47.87 48.81 29.28
CA LEU A 348 49.18 49.10 28.70
C LEU A 348 49.77 50.43 29.18
N ASN A 349 48.95 51.47 29.31
CA ASN A 349 49.39 52.75 29.87
C ASN A 349 49.79 52.63 31.35
N VAL A 350 49.03 51.85 32.14
CA VAL A 350 49.35 51.60 33.54
C VAL A 350 50.65 50.80 33.66
N SER A 351 50.81 49.74 32.86
CA SER A 351 52.05 48.94 32.86
C SER A 351 53.27 49.75 32.41
N ALA A 352 53.13 50.65 31.43
CA ALA A 352 54.19 51.57 31.01
C ALA A 352 54.60 52.55 32.14
N ARG A 353 53.66 53.07 32.94
CA ARG A 353 53.97 53.94 34.10
C ARG A 353 54.65 53.18 35.25
N VAL A 354 54.23 51.95 35.52
CA VAL A 354 54.86 51.08 36.54
C VAL A 354 56.31 50.76 36.16
N LEU A 355 56.58 50.48 34.88
CA LEU A 355 57.94 50.22 34.39
C LEU A 355 58.83 51.48 34.40
N GLN A 356 58.29 52.68 34.16
CA GLN A 356 59.07 53.93 34.25
C GLN A 356 59.43 54.33 35.69
N THR A 357 58.59 54.04 36.68
CA THR A 357 58.91 54.34 38.09
C THR A 357 59.90 53.35 38.69
N SER A 358 59.89 52.07 38.27
CA SER A 358 60.74 51.04 38.89
C SER A 358 62.24 51.16 38.57
N ILE A 359 62.62 51.79 37.45
CA ILE A 359 64.04 51.95 37.07
C ILE A 359 64.68 53.17 37.75
N LEU A 360 63.93 54.26 37.98
CA LEU A 360 64.46 55.44 38.67
C LEU A 360 64.54 55.28 40.21
N ASP A 361 63.73 54.40 40.81
CA ASP A 361 63.82 54.10 42.25
C ASP A 361 64.88 53.01 42.56
N PHE A 362 65.23 52.16 41.58
CA PHE A 362 66.30 51.16 41.74
C PHE A 362 67.73 51.76 41.73
N LEU A 363 67.91 52.97 41.19
CA LEU A 363 69.19 53.68 41.16
C LEU A 363 69.37 54.72 42.29
N ARG A 364 68.44 54.80 43.25
CA ARG A 364 68.52 55.73 44.40
C ARG A 364 68.69 55.05 45.76
N ARG A 365 69.17 53.80 45.76
CA ARG A 365 69.85 53.16 46.90
C ARG A 365 71.28 52.80 46.54
#